data_AF-A0A523H7U2-F1
#
_entry.id   AF-A0A523H7U2-F1
#
_cell.length_a   1.000
_cell.length_b   1.000
_cell.length_c   1.000
_cell.angle_alpha   90.00
_cell.angle_beta   90.00
_cell.angle_gamma   90.00
#
_symmetry.space_group_name_H-M   'P 1'
#
loop_
_entity.id
_entity.type
_entity.pdbx_description
1 polymer ?
#
loop_
_entity_poly.entity_id
_entity_poly.type
_entity_poly.pdbx_seq_one_letter_code
_entity_poly.pdbx_strand_id
1 'polypeptide(L)' 'MSLDFQIPREVPHPDNNMPLDLSNPFEVIVYIVIPVLLIMMYFFLRKKNKPNKDKDQEKNGSD' A
#
# COMPACT_ATOMS: atom_id res chain seq x y z
N MET A 1 -5.90 -45.30 -10.68
CA MET A 1 -6.66 -44.08 -10.99
C MET A 1 -5.98 -42.96 -10.22
N SER A 2 -5.18 -42.14 -10.90
CA SER A 2 -4.32 -41.15 -10.26
C SER A 2 -5.14 -39.95 -9.79
N LEU A 3 -4.90 -39.49 -8.57
CA LEU A 3 -5.60 -38.35 -7.94
C LEU A 3 -5.41 -37.03 -8.70
N ASP A 4 -4.34 -36.95 -9.51
CA ASP A 4 -3.87 -35.74 -10.19
C ASP A 4 -4.81 -35.25 -11.31
N PHE A 5 -5.77 -36.06 -11.76
CA PHE A 5 -6.72 -35.67 -12.80
C PHE A 5 -7.86 -34.77 -12.28
N GLN A 6 -8.13 -34.78 -10.98
CA GLN A 6 -9.18 -33.94 -10.38
C GLN A 6 -8.68 -32.53 -10.03
N ILE A 7 -7.38 -32.28 -10.16
CA ILE A 7 -6.77 -31.03 -9.72
C ILE A 7 -6.87 -30.00 -10.88
N PRO A 8 -7.59 -28.88 -10.70
CA PRO A 8 -7.82 -27.89 -11.75
C PRO A 8 -6.53 -27.15 -12.12
N ARG A 9 -6.00 -27.39 -13.32
CA ARG A 9 -4.67 -26.88 -13.73
C ARG A 9 -4.52 -25.36 -13.84
N GLU A 10 -5.63 -24.64 -14.05
CA GLU A 10 -5.58 -23.20 -14.33
C GLU A 10 -5.65 -22.32 -13.07
N VAL A 11 -5.88 -22.90 -11.89
CA VAL A 11 -5.84 -22.15 -10.64
C VAL A 11 -4.45 -22.24 -10.01
N PRO A 12 -4.02 -21.22 -9.26
CA PRO A 12 -2.85 -21.32 -8.41
C PRO A 12 -3.01 -22.50 -7.44
N HIS A 13 -2.04 -23.40 -7.46
CA HIS A 13 -1.98 -24.56 -6.59
C HIS A 13 -1.18 -24.21 -5.34
N PRO A 14 -1.51 -24.80 -4.18
CA PRO A 14 -0.69 -24.66 -2.99
C PRO A 14 0.72 -25.25 -3.15
N ASP A 15 1.01 -25.95 -4.25
CA ASP A 15 2.32 -26.48 -4.60
C ASP A 15 3.09 -25.54 -5.58
N ASN A 16 2.41 -24.57 -6.20
CA ASN A 16 2.99 -23.63 -7.17
C ASN A 16 3.09 -22.18 -6.64
N ASN A 17 2.89 -22.00 -5.34
CA ASN A 17 3.15 -20.77 -4.60
C ASN A 17 4.65 -20.64 -4.30
N MET A 18 5.39 -20.08 -5.25
CA MET A 18 6.79 -19.73 -4.99
C MET A 18 6.87 -18.69 -3.86
N PRO A 19 7.78 -18.87 -2.89
CA PRO A 19 8.00 -17.86 -1.86
C PRO A 19 8.54 -16.57 -2.49
N LEU A 20 8.27 -15.44 -1.85
CA LEU A 20 8.83 -14.16 -2.27
C LEU A 20 10.36 -14.21 -2.21
N ASP A 21 11.04 -13.89 -3.30
CA ASP A 21 12.49 -13.82 -3.35
C ASP A 21 12.98 -12.43 -2.92
N LEU A 22 13.44 -12.35 -1.68
CA LEU A 22 14.01 -11.11 -1.11
C LEU A 22 15.39 -10.75 -1.68
N SER A 23 16.01 -11.63 -2.47
CA SER A 23 17.26 -11.33 -3.19
C SER A 23 16.98 -10.70 -4.56
N ASN A 24 15.75 -10.82 -5.07
CA ASN A 24 15.33 -10.18 -6.30
C ASN A 24 14.96 -8.72 -6.02
N PRO A 25 15.72 -7.73 -6.56
CA PRO A 25 15.45 -6.33 -6.29
C PRO A 25 14.08 -5.88 -6.78
N PHE A 26 13.57 -6.46 -7.87
CA PHE A 26 12.25 -6.13 -8.40
C PHE A 26 11.13 -6.56 -7.44
N GLU A 27 11.20 -7.79 -6.92
CA GLU A 27 10.19 -8.31 -5.99
C GLU A 27 10.16 -7.51 -4.69
N VAL A 28 11.33 -7.17 -4.14
CA VAL A 28 11.43 -6.33 -2.94
C VAL A 28 10.81 -4.95 -3.18
N ILE A 29 11.09 -4.32 -4.32
CA ILE A 29 10.55 -2.98 -4.61
C ILE A 29 9.02 -3.03 -4.72
N VAL A 30 8.48 -3.98 -5.50
CA VAL A 30 7.04 -4.02 -5.80
C VAL A 30 6.24 -4.45 -4.58
N TYR A 31 6.67 -5.49 -3.88
CA TYR A 31 5.89 -6.11 -2.81
C TYR A 31 6.15 -5.53 -1.42
N ILE A 32 7.24 -4.77 -1.22
CA ILE A 32 7.59 -4.19 0.08
C ILE A 32 7.71 -2.67 -0.01
N VAL A 33 8.56 -2.14 -0.90
CA VAL A 33 8.89 -0.70 -0.91
C VAL A 33 7.70 0.16 -1.33
N ILE A 34 7.01 -0.19 -2.42
CA ILE A 34 5.84 0.56 -2.90
C ILE A 34 4.74 0.67 -1.83
N PRO A 35 4.27 -0.43 -1.20
CA PRO A 35 3.29 -0.37 -0.12
C PRO A 35 3.71 0.55 1.04
N VAL A 36 4.97 0.45 1.48
CA VAL A 36 5.50 1.28 2.56
C VAL A 36 5.52 2.77 2.16
N LEU A 37 5.93 3.09 0.93
CA LEU A 37 5.91 4.46 0.41
C LEU A 37 4.49 5.03 0.33
N LEU A 38 3.50 4.25 -0.11
CA LEU A 38 2.10 4.67 -0.16
C LEU A 38 1.56 5.02 1.23
N ILE A 39 1.89 4.20 2.23
CA ILE A 39 1.52 4.45 3.64
C ILE A 39 2.17 5.74 4.14
N MET A 40 3.48 5.90 3.94
CA MET A 40 4.20 7.12 4.35
C MET A 40 3.64 8.37 3.68
N MET A 41 3.35 8.29 2.38
CA MET A 41 2.76 9.36 1.60
C MET A 41 1.37 9.74 2.13
N TYR A 42 0.51 8.76 2.43
CA TYR A 42 -0.80 8.99 3.01
C TYR A 42 -0.74 9.81 4.31
N PHE A 43 0.19 9.47 5.22
CA PHE A 43 0.37 10.23 6.46
C PHE A 43 0.87 11.65 6.23
N PHE A 44 1.79 11.83 5.27
CA PHE A 44 2.30 13.15 4.92
C PHE A 44 1.21 14.06 4.33
N LEU A 45 0.35 13.53 3.46
CA LEU A 45 -0.79 14.26 2.91
C LEU A 45 -1.83 14.58 4.00
N ARG A 46 -2.12 13.62 4.88
CA ARG A 46 -3.11 13.83 5.96
C ARG A 46 -2.70 14.94 6.92
N LYS A 47 -1.39 15.15 7.13
CA LYS A 47 -0.88 16.24 7.99
C LYS A 47 -1.08 17.63 7.39
N LYS A 48 -1.13 17.76 6.06
CA LYS A 48 -1.21 19.06 5.37
C LYS A 48 -2.63 19.65 5.29
N ASN A 49 -3.66 18.86 5.58
CA ASN A 49 -5.05 19.29 5.48
C ASN A 49 -5.65 19.80 6.80
N LYS A 50 -4.84 20.35 7.73
CA LYS A 50 -5.41 21.22 8.77
C LYS A 50 -5.66 22.58 8.11
N PRO A 51 -6.92 22.96 7.81
CA PRO A 51 -7.18 24.34 7.42
C PRO A 51 -6.74 25.21 8.59
N ASN A 52 -5.79 26.12 8.35
CA ASN A 52 -5.56 27.25 9.24
C ASN A 52 -6.87 28.07 9.27
N LYS A 53 -7.81 27.68 10.14
CA LYS A 53 -9.04 28.44 10.40
C LYS A 53 -8.82 29.61 11.36
N ASP A 54 -7.56 29.87 11.74
CA ASP A 54 -7.25 30.75 12.85
C ASP A 54 -6.74 32.14 12.41
N LYS A 55 -6.78 32.49 11.12
CA LYS A 55 -6.28 33.80 10.62
C LYS A 55 -7.34 34.80 10.19
N ASP A 56 -8.62 34.41 10.20
CA ASP A 56 -9.71 35.28 9.74
C ASP A 56 -10.49 35.95 10.89
N GLN A 57 -10.20 35.58 12.16
CA GLN A 57 -10.90 36.10 13.34
C GLN A 57 -10.25 37.37 13.94
N GLU A 58 -9.03 37.74 13.58
CA GLU A 58 -8.34 38.90 14.17
C GLU A 58 -8.61 40.23 13.43
N LYS A 59 -9.14 40.19 12.19
CA LYS A 59 -9.34 41.40 11.37
C LYS A 59 -10.74 42.03 11.44
N ASN A 60 -11.69 41.42 12.15
CA ASN A 60 -13.08 41.92 12.24
C ASN A 60 -13.44 42.46 13.64
N GLY A 61 -12.46 42.68 14.52
CA GLY A 61 -12.69 43.07 15.92
C GLY A 61 -12.13 44.43 16.33
N SER A 62 -11.79 45.30 15.38
CA SER A 62 -11.22 46.62 15.68
C SER A 62 -11.83 47.69 14.79
N ASP A 63 -13.15 47.86 14.89
CA ASP A 63 -13.85 49.12 14.59
C ASP A 63 -13.99 49.93 15.88
#